data_AF-A0A8T4R3T0-F1
#
_entry.id   AF-A0A8T4R3T0-F1
#
_cell.length_a   1.000
_cell.length_b   1.000
_cell.length_c   1.000
_cell.angle_alpha   90.00
_cell.angle_beta   90.00
_cell.angle_gamma   90.00
#
_symmetry.space_group_name_H-M   'P 1'
#
loop_
_entity.id
_entity.type
_entity.pdbx_description
1 polymer ?
#
loop_
_entity_poly.entity_id
_entity_poly.type
_entity_poly.pdbx_seq_one_letter_code
_entity_poly.pdbx_strand_id
1 'polypeptide(L)'
;MRGNAGLQKDISKLALNYERLQAHVTYLETNFVKSIVKETITEMQRQQSDPLKKEMIRQLNRNRQRIIKRKILELLHGNKMELAELKYLIVDQHKYCSKATFYRYIQDLEISDLVNFMIVGTKEFVVAAAKQSND
;
A
#
# COMPACT_ATOMS: atom_id res chain seq x y z
N MET A 1 -39.82 -35.25 -52.00
CA MET A 1 -40.15 -34.20 -51.00
C MET A 1 -39.72 -34.70 -49.64
N ARG A 2 -38.64 -34.17 -49.04
CA ARG A 2 -38.35 -34.45 -47.63
C ARG A 2 -39.45 -33.78 -46.81
N GLY A 3 -40.28 -34.58 -46.13
CA GLY A 3 -41.41 -34.08 -45.36
C GLY A 3 -40.97 -33.26 -44.15
N ASN A 4 -41.86 -32.38 -43.68
CA ASN A 4 -41.68 -31.45 -42.56
C ASN A 4 -41.04 -32.10 -41.30
N ALA A 5 -41.35 -33.37 -41.03
CA ALA A 5 -40.80 -34.15 -39.91
C ALA A 5 -39.28 -34.40 -39.99
N GLY A 6 -38.70 -34.51 -41.19
CA GLY A 6 -37.25 -34.70 -41.37
C GLY A 6 -36.46 -33.43 -41.01
N LEU A 7 -36.95 -32.28 -41.47
CA LEU A 7 -36.42 -30.96 -41.12
C LEU A 7 -36.47 -30.71 -39.61
N GLN A 8 -37.57 -31.08 -38.96
CA GLN A 8 -37.74 -30.89 -37.52
C GLN A 8 -36.76 -31.74 -36.70
N LYS A 9 -36.48 -32.97 -37.15
CA LYS A 9 -35.46 -33.83 -36.53
C LYS A 9 -34.04 -33.27 -36.67
N ASP A 10 -33.73 -32.69 -37.82
CA ASP A 10 -32.42 -32.07 -38.07
C ASP A 10 -32.25 -30.78 -37.24
N ILE A 11 -33.31 -29.97 -37.10
CA ILE A 11 -33.32 -28.79 -36.23
C ILE A 11 -33.09 -29.19 -34.76
N SER A 12 -33.79 -30.23 -34.26
CA SER A 12 -33.59 -30.70 -32.88
C SER A 12 -32.17 -31.20 -32.62
N LYS A 13 -31.57 -31.90 -33.59
CA LYS A 13 -30.16 -32.32 -33.49
C LYS A 13 -29.21 -31.13 -33.48
N LEU A 14 -29.46 -30.12 -34.31
CA LEU A 14 -28.64 -28.93 -34.38
C LEU A 14 -28.69 -28.12 -33.07
N ALA A 15 -29.88 -27.98 -32.47
CA ALA A 15 -30.06 -27.34 -31.17
C ALA A 15 -29.25 -28.05 -30.06
N LEU A 16 -29.35 -29.38 -29.99
CA LEU A 16 -28.58 -30.20 -29.05
C LEU A 16 -27.07 -30.04 -29.21
N ASN A 17 -26.59 -29.98 -30.46
CA ASN A 17 -25.17 -29.76 -30.73
C ASN A 17 -24.72 -28.35 -30.34
N TYR A 18 -25.57 -27.34 -30.56
CA TYR A 18 -25.30 -25.96 -30.17
C TYR A 18 -25.20 -25.81 -28.65
N GLU A 19 -26.12 -26.42 -27.88
CA GLU A 19 -26.07 -26.42 -26.41
C GLU A 19 -24.79 -27.08 -25.88
N ARG A 20 -24.40 -28.22 -26.46
CA ARG A 20 -23.14 -28.91 -26.11
C ARG A 20 -21.92 -28.04 -26.39
N LEU A 21 -21.91 -27.33 -27.52
CA LEU A 21 -20.82 -26.44 -27.88
C LEU A 21 -20.72 -25.26 -26.92
N GLN A 22 -21.85 -24.63 -26.58
CA GLN A 22 -21.89 -23.56 -25.59
C GLN A 22 -21.35 -24.02 -24.22
N ALA A 23 -21.78 -25.19 -23.75
CA ALA A 23 -21.27 -25.74 -22.49
C ALA A 23 -19.75 -25.96 -22.51
N HIS A 24 -19.21 -26.43 -23.65
CA HIS A 24 -17.78 -26.64 -23.79
C HIS A 24 -16.98 -25.33 -23.83
N VAL A 25 -17.48 -24.30 -24.53
CA VAL A 25 -16.87 -22.97 -24.55
C VAL A 25 -16.81 -22.39 -23.14
N THR A 26 -17.92 -22.41 -22.39
CA THR A 26 -17.97 -21.92 -21.01
C THR A 26 -16.98 -22.65 -20.10
N TYR A 27 -16.85 -23.98 -20.27
CA TYR A 27 -15.89 -24.78 -19.52
C TYR A 27 -14.44 -24.36 -19.83
N LEU A 28 -14.09 -24.18 -21.11
CA LEU A 28 -12.76 -23.76 -21.53
C LEU A 28 -12.42 -22.35 -21.02
N GLU A 29 -13.35 -21.41 -21.14
CA GLU A 29 -13.18 -20.03 -20.64
C GLU A 29 -12.94 -20.03 -19.13
N THR A 30 -13.75 -20.78 -18.38
CA THR A 30 -13.63 -20.87 -16.92
C THR A 30 -12.26 -21.43 -16.52
N ASN A 31 -11.78 -22.48 -17.19
CA ASN A 31 -10.49 -23.08 -16.88
C ASN A 31 -9.32 -22.21 -17.30
N PHE A 32 -9.44 -21.49 -18.42
CA PHE A 32 -8.41 -20.55 -18.87
C PHE A 32 -8.23 -19.41 -17.86
N VAL A 33 -9.33 -18.80 -17.41
CA VAL A 33 -9.32 -17.77 -16.36
C VAL A 33 -8.71 -18.32 -15.07
N LYS A 34 -9.11 -19.53 -14.65
CA LYS A 34 -8.56 -20.18 -13.46
C LYS A 34 -7.05 -20.41 -13.57
N SER A 35 -6.57 -20.77 -14.75
CA SER A 35 -5.13 -20.95 -15.02
C SER A 35 -4.36 -19.63 -14.90
N ILE A 36 -4.84 -18.57 -15.56
CA ILE A 36 -4.22 -17.24 -15.50
C ILE A 36 -4.17 -16.73 -14.06
N VAL A 37 -5.27 -16.84 -13.32
CA VAL A 37 -5.35 -16.39 -11.92
C VAL A 37 -4.35 -17.18 -11.07
N LYS A 38 -4.28 -18.50 -11.23
CA LYS A 38 -3.36 -19.35 -10.47
C LYS A 38 -1.90 -18.98 -10.77
N GLU A 39 -1.55 -18.78 -12.03
CA GLU A 39 -0.20 -18.41 -12.45
C GLU A 39 0.20 -17.04 -11.90
N THR A 40 -0.70 -16.05 -12.01
CA THR A 40 -0.50 -14.71 -11.46
C THR A 40 -0.28 -14.74 -9.94
N ILE A 41 -1.09 -15.49 -9.19
CA ILE A 41 -0.93 -15.64 -7.74
C ILE A 41 0.42 -16.28 -7.40
N THR A 42 0.80 -17.33 -8.14
CA THR A 42 2.07 -18.05 -7.92
C THR A 42 3.27 -17.14 -8.16
N GLU A 43 3.23 -16.30 -9.19
CA GLU A 43 4.29 -15.35 -9.50
C GLU A 43 4.39 -14.24 -8.45
N MET A 44 3.26 -13.71 -7.98
CA MET A 44 3.24 -12.75 -6.86
C MET A 44 3.82 -13.33 -5.57
N GLN A 45 3.56 -14.61 -5.29
CA GLN A 45 4.13 -15.31 -4.13
C GLN A 45 5.64 -15.51 -4.27
N ARG A 46 6.15 -15.83 -5.47
CA ARG A 46 7.59 -15.93 -5.75
C ARG A 46 8.31 -14.59 -5.61
N GLN A 47 7.71 -13.50 -6.09
CA GLN A 47 8.28 -12.15 -5.91
C GLN A 47 8.35 -11.74 -4.44
N GLN A 48 7.44 -12.25 -3.59
CA GLN A 48 7.50 -12.05 -2.15
C GLN A 48 8.57 -12.89 -1.44
N SER A 49 9.19 -13.91 -2.06
CA SER A 49 9.99 -14.88 -1.30
C SER A 49 11.48 -14.58 -1.19
N ASP A 50 12.01 -13.56 -1.84
CA ASP A 50 13.45 -13.23 -1.77
C ASP A 50 13.81 -12.62 -0.40
N PRO A 51 14.51 -13.36 0.49
CA PRO A 51 14.83 -12.89 1.83
C PRO A 51 15.82 -11.71 1.79
N LEU A 52 16.71 -11.68 0.79
CA LEU A 52 17.68 -10.59 0.62
C LEU A 52 16.97 -9.30 0.22
N LYS A 53 16.04 -9.35 -0.74
CA LYS A 53 15.22 -8.17 -1.10
C LYS A 53 14.40 -7.67 0.08
N LYS A 54 13.78 -8.57 0.85
CA LYS A 54 13.05 -8.19 2.07
C LYS A 54 13.95 -7.47 3.07
N GLU A 55 15.15 -7.98 3.30
CA GLU A 55 16.10 -7.35 4.23
C GLU A 55 16.60 -6.00 3.71
N MET A 56 16.93 -5.88 2.42
CA MET A 56 17.31 -4.61 1.80
C MET A 56 16.20 -3.55 1.92
N ILE A 57 14.94 -3.91 1.64
CA ILE A 57 13.79 -3.00 1.78
C ILE A 57 13.61 -2.58 3.25
N ARG A 58 13.77 -3.50 4.21
CA ARG A 58 13.71 -3.18 5.64
C ARG A 58 14.80 -2.20 6.04
N GLN A 59 16.04 -2.41 5.61
CA GLN A 59 17.15 -1.51 5.89
C GLN A 59 16.92 -0.12 5.29
N LEU A 60 16.46 -0.05 4.04
CA LEU A 60 16.11 1.21 3.39
C LEU A 60 15.01 1.95 4.17
N ASN A 61 13.96 1.24 4.58
CA ASN A 61 12.86 1.83 5.36
C ASN A 61 13.32 2.32 6.74
N ARG A 62 14.18 1.57 7.44
CA ARG A 62 14.79 2.00 8.71
C ARG A 62 15.66 3.24 8.53
N ASN A 63 16.48 3.27 7.47
CA ASN A 63 17.33 4.42 7.15
C ASN A 63 16.48 5.66 6.82
N ARG A 64 15.44 5.50 6.01
CA ARG A 64 14.50 6.57 5.68
C ARG A 64 13.83 7.12 6.94
N GLN A 65 13.32 6.24 7.81
CA GLN A 65 12.72 6.66 9.09
C GLN A 65 13.70 7.49 9.92
N ARG A 66 14.95 7.04 10.07
CA ARG A 66 15.98 7.75 10.82
C ARG A 66 16.28 9.13 10.22
N ILE A 67 16.40 9.22 8.90
CA ILE A 67 16.64 10.48 8.19
C ILE A 67 15.51 11.47 8.43
N ILE A 68 14.25 11.02 8.33
CA ILE A 68 13.08 11.90 8.51
C ILE A 68 12.98 12.39 9.95
N LYS A 69 13.16 11.50 10.94
CA LYS A 69 13.18 11.87 12.35
C LYS A 69 14.29 12.88 12.67
N ARG A 70 15.50 12.66 12.14
CA ARG A 70 16.59 13.64 12.27
C ARG A 70 16.20 14.99 11.64
N LYS A 71 15.57 14.98 10.47
CA LYS A 71 15.16 16.22 9.81
C LYS A 71 14.11 16.99 10.61
N ILE A 72 13.16 16.29 11.22
CA ILE A 72 12.19 16.89 12.15
C ILE A 72 12.93 17.58 13.31
N LEU A 73 13.90 16.91 13.93
CA LEU A 73 14.68 17.48 15.04
C LEU A 73 15.53 18.68 14.60
N GLU A 74 16.09 18.66 13.39
CA GLU A 74 16.81 19.80 12.82
C GLU A 74 15.90 21.02 12.65
N LEU A 75 14.67 20.83 12.17
CA LEU A 75 13.70 21.92 12.03
C LEU A 75 13.25 22.51 13.37
N LEU A 76 13.27 21.70 14.43
CA LEU A 76 12.93 22.09 15.80
C LEU A 76 14.14 22.61 16.59
N HIS A 77 15.34 22.62 16.00
CA HIS A 77 16.55 23.04 16.70
C HIS A 77 16.51 24.56 16.94
N GLY A 78 16.38 24.96 18.21
CA GLY A 78 16.38 26.37 18.63
C GLY A 78 15.05 27.12 18.45
N ASN A 79 14.02 26.50 17.88
CA ASN A 79 12.70 27.13 17.67
C ASN A 79 11.57 26.17 18.02
N LYS A 80 10.49 26.72 18.60
CA LYS A 80 9.19 26.02 18.68
C LYS A 80 8.45 26.20 17.36
N MET A 81 7.81 25.15 16.87
CA MET A 81 7.05 25.17 15.61
C MET A 81 5.64 24.64 15.84
N GLU A 82 4.65 25.22 15.16
CA GLU A 82 3.29 24.70 15.21
C GLU A 82 3.26 23.31 14.55
N LEU A 83 2.56 22.34 15.15
CA LEU A 83 2.51 20.96 14.61
C LEU A 83 1.97 20.94 13.17
N ALA A 84 1.02 21.82 12.88
CA ALA A 84 0.44 21.97 11.53
C ALA A 84 1.48 22.47 10.50
N GLU A 85 2.34 23.40 10.90
CA GLU A 85 3.42 23.95 10.07
C GLU A 85 4.51 22.89 9.82
N LEU A 86 4.92 22.19 10.87
CA LEU A 86 5.89 21.11 10.77
C LEU A 86 5.39 19.98 9.86
N LYS A 87 4.10 19.63 9.97
CA LYS A 87 3.43 18.68 9.07
C LYS A 87 3.47 19.18 7.63
N TYR A 88 3.15 20.45 7.39
CA TYR A 88 3.18 21.04 6.06
C TYR A 88 4.57 20.93 5.41
N LEU A 89 5.63 21.25 6.15
CA LEU A 89 7.00 21.14 5.64
C LEU A 89 7.37 19.69 5.30
N ILE A 90 7.12 18.74 6.21
CA ILE A 90 7.57 17.35 6.06
C ILE A 90 6.72 16.57 5.05
N VAL A 91 5.40 16.73 5.09
CA VAL A 91 4.44 15.92 4.32
C VAL A 91 4.10 16.58 2.99
N ASP A 92 3.75 17.87 3.01
CA ASP A 92 3.17 18.53 1.85
C ASP A 92 4.26 19.15 0.94
N GLN A 93 5.22 19.87 1.52
CA GLN A 93 6.33 20.51 0.79
C GLN A 93 7.39 19.51 0.36
N HIS A 94 8.01 18.82 1.31
CA HIS A 94 9.14 17.92 1.02
C HIS A 94 8.72 16.49 0.65
N LYS A 95 7.45 16.12 0.86
CA LYS A 95 6.91 14.78 0.56
C LYS A 95 7.74 13.64 1.16
N TYR A 96 8.34 13.86 2.33
CA TYR A 96 9.22 12.89 2.95
C TYR A 96 8.47 11.65 3.44
N CYS A 97 7.22 11.79 3.90
CA CYS A 97 6.37 10.67 4.30
C CYS A 97 4.87 11.02 4.19
N SER A 98 4.01 10.01 4.37
CA SER A 98 2.56 10.24 4.44
C SER A 98 2.16 10.89 5.77
N LYS A 99 1.00 11.56 5.78
CA LYS A 99 0.42 12.17 6.99
C LYS A 99 0.39 11.21 8.19
N ALA A 100 -0.10 9.98 8.00
CA ALA A 100 -0.15 8.99 9.07
C ALA A 100 1.25 8.62 9.58
N THR A 101 2.21 8.47 8.68
CA THR A 101 3.60 8.16 9.04
C THR A 101 4.25 9.30 9.82
N PHE A 102 3.98 10.55 9.44
CA PHE A 102 4.45 11.73 10.15
C PHE A 102 4.00 11.74 11.62
N TYR A 103 2.70 11.57 11.90
CA TYR A 103 2.20 11.57 13.27
C TYR A 103 2.79 10.43 14.11
N ARG A 104 2.96 9.23 13.53
CA ARG A 104 3.68 8.15 14.23
C ARG A 104 5.12 8.52 14.55
N TYR A 105 5.83 9.18 13.63
CA TYR A 105 7.21 9.59 13.90
C TYR A 105 7.31 10.65 14.97
N ILE A 106 6.37 11.59 15.01
CA ILE A 106 6.28 12.59 16.06
C ILE A 106 6.00 11.92 17.42
N GLN A 107 5.04 10.99 17.47
CA GLN A 107 4.73 10.23 18.67
C GLN A 107 5.94 9.38 19.13
N ASP A 108 6.64 8.73 18.20
CA ASP A 108 7.87 7.99 18.54
C ASP A 108 8.94 8.92 19.14
N LEU A 109 9.05 10.16 18.64
CA LEU A 109 10.02 11.15 19.14
C LEU A 109 9.62 11.66 20.53
N GLU A 110 8.33 11.82 20.79
CA GLU A 110 7.78 12.18 22.11
C GLU A 110 8.03 11.06 23.13
N ILE A 111 7.72 9.80 22.77
CA ILE A 111 8.00 8.62 23.61
C ILE A 111 9.50 8.48 23.92
N SER A 112 10.36 8.96 23.02
CA SER A 112 11.82 8.94 23.19
C SER A 112 12.37 10.17 23.94
N ASP A 113 11.50 11.03 24.49
CA ASP A 113 11.85 12.30 25.15
C ASP A 113 12.72 13.23 24.27
N LEU A 114 12.57 13.16 22.95
CA LEU A 114 13.32 14.00 22.00
C LEU A 114 12.55 15.27 21.61
N VAL A 115 11.23 15.25 21.76
CA VAL A 115 10.35 16.41 21.54
C VAL A 115 9.31 16.49 22.65
N ASN A 116 8.86 17.71 22.94
CA ASN A 116 7.78 18.00 23.86
C ASN A 116 6.67 18.77 23.15
N PHE A 117 5.44 18.56 23.62
CA PHE A 117 4.27 19.29 23.17
C PHE A 117 3.91 20.41 24.15
N MET A 118 3.52 21.55 23.59
CA MET A 118 3.03 22.70 24.34
C MET A 118 1.77 23.23 23.67
N ILE A 119 0.73 23.48 24.46
CA ILE A 119 -0.48 24.13 23.97
C ILE A 119 -0.41 25.61 24.35
N VAL A 120 -0.52 26.48 23.34
CA VAL A 120 -0.60 27.94 23.53
C VAL A 120 -1.91 28.41 22.92
N GLY A 121 -2.90 28.69 23.78
CA GLY A 121 -4.27 28.99 23.34
C GLY A 121 -4.94 27.77 22.72
N THR A 122 -5.28 27.85 21.43
CA THR A 122 -5.89 26.74 20.65
C THR A 122 -4.88 26.01 19.77
N LYS A 123 -3.60 26.39 19.81
CA LYS A 123 -2.56 25.89 18.93
C LYS A 123 -1.60 24.96 19.66
N GLU A 124 -1.24 23.89 18.99
CA GLU A 124 -0.29 22.88 19.46
C GLU A 124 1.09 23.12 18.83
N PHE A 125 2.09 23.27 19.70
CA PHE A 125 3.48 23.50 19.34
C PHE A 125 4.33 22.30 19.72
N VAL A 126 5.30 21.99 18.87
CA VAL A 126 6.34 20.99 19.12
C VAL A 126 7.65 21.72 19.37
N VAL A 127 8.39 21.28 20.38
CA VAL A 127 9.69 21.83 20.77
C VAL A 127 10.68 20.68 20.92
N ALA A 128 11.91 20.86 20.46
CA ALA A 128 12.96 19.89 20.76
C ALA A 128 13.21 19.84 22.27
N ALA A 129 13.33 18.64 22.84
CA ALA A 129 13.73 18.49 24.23
C ALA A 129 15.15 19.04 24.41
N ALA A 130 15.34 19.92 25.39
CA ALA A 130 16.66 20.44 25.70
C ALA A 130 17.55 19.26 26.14
N LYS A 131 18.60 18.97 25.37
CA LYS A 131 19.67 18.11 25.88
C LYS A 131 20.18 18.75 27.16
N GLN A 132 20.10 18.03 28.29
CA GLN A 132 21.02 18.25 29.38
C GLN A 132 22.42 18.09 28.79
N SER A 133 23.12 19.21 28.64
CA SER A 133 24.56 19.26 28.41
C SER A 133 25.21 18.65 29.65
N ASN A 134 25.51 17.36 29.61
CA ASN A 134 26.53 16.79 30.48
C ASN A 134 27.87 17.22 29.89
N ASP A 135 28.37 18.37 30.38
CA ASP A 135 29.80 18.59 30.55
C ASP A 135 30.33 17.73 31.72
#